data_AF-A0A932PDS0-F1
#
_entry.id   AF-A0A932PDS0-F1
#
_cell.length_a   1.000
_cell.length_b   1.000
_cell.length_c   1.000
_cell.angle_alpha   90.00
_cell.angle_beta   90.00
_cell.angle_gamma   90.00
#
_symmetry.space_group_name_H-M   'P 1'
#
loop_
_entity.id
_entity.type
_entity.pdbx_description
1 polymer ?
#
loop_
_entity_poly.entity_id
_entity_poly.type
_entity_poly.pdbx_seq_one_letter_code
_entity_poly.pdbx_strand_id
1 'polypeptide(L)'
;WGTLDNRDRELKDCARMAARYELMRLHWKALETQRDFQPVIDRLFDETSLDPSETGWKLKIIGNPASPKARATKLEAEAIEQLEAGKDEVWKPMGRGSSLYVRAFRATESCIVCHPGTEAKRTQPKDIIGVISLESVPRREG
;
A
#
# COMPACT_ATOMS: atom_id res chain seq x y z
N TRP A 1 -17.62 -16.27 4.37
CA TRP A 1 -16.21 -15.84 4.50
C TRP A 1 -15.53 -16.82 5.43
N GLY A 2 -14.85 -17.82 4.86
CA GLY A 2 -14.23 -18.91 5.62
C GLY A 2 -13.02 -18.43 6.41
N THR A 3 -12.62 -19.22 7.40
CA THR A 3 -11.37 -19.09 8.13
C THR A 3 -10.21 -19.06 7.12
N LEU A 4 -9.34 -18.05 7.19
CA LEU A 4 -8.09 -18.07 6.41
C LEU A 4 -7.29 -19.30 6.83
N ASP A 5 -6.80 -20.05 5.85
CA ASP A 5 -5.82 -21.09 6.14
C ASP A 5 -4.50 -20.46 6.63
N ASN A 6 -3.59 -21.29 7.15
CA ASN A 6 -2.34 -20.79 7.73
C ASN A 6 -1.49 -20.04 6.69
N ARG A 7 -1.51 -20.48 5.43
CA ARG A 7 -0.77 -19.86 4.34
C ARG A 7 -1.29 -18.45 4.04
N ASP A 8 -2.60 -18.28 3.95
CA ASP A 8 -3.21 -16.97 3.72
C ASP A 8 -2.92 -15.99 4.86
N ARG A 9 -2.82 -16.49 6.10
CA ARG A 9 -2.43 -15.68 7.25
C ARG A 9 -0.98 -15.20 7.13
N GLU A 10 -0.06 -16.10 6.83
CA GLU A 10 1.36 -15.78 6.63
C GLU A 10 1.56 -14.79 5.50
N LEU A 11 0.90 -15.01 4.35
CA LEU A 11 0.98 -14.10 3.21
C LEU A 11 0.41 -12.71 3.54
N LYS A 12 -0.68 -12.65 4.31
CA LYS A 12 -1.24 -11.38 4.77
C LYS A 12 -0.29 -10.64 5.70
N ASP A 13 0.39 -11.34 6.60
CA ASP A 13 1.38 -10.72 7.50
C ASP A 13 2.62 -10.24 6.74
N CYS A 14 3.09 -11.00 5.75
CA CYS A 14 4.10 -10.54 4.80
C CYS A 14 3.65 -9.26 4.06
N ALA A 15 2.42 -9.22 3.55
CA ALA A 15 1.88 -8.04 2.88
C ALA A 15 1.80 -6.81 3.80
N ARG A 16 1.46 -6.99 5.09
CA ARG A 16 1.47 -5.91 6.09
C ARG A 16 2.87 -5.33 6.31
N MET A 17 3.89 -6.20 6.39
CA MET A 17 5.28 -5.75 6.53
C MET A 17 5.74 -4.99 5.29
N ALA A 18 5.50 -5.57 4.10
CA ALA A 18 5.79 -4.96 2.81
C ALA A 18 5.20 -3.55 2.68
N ALA A 19 3.91 -3.43 3.00
CA ALA A 19 3.18 -2.18 2.92
C ALA A 19 3.75 -1.09 3.83
N ARG A 20 4.12 -1.46 5.06
CA ARG A 20 4.71 -0.52 6.04
C ARG A 20 6.10 -0.07 5.61
N TYR A 21 6.90 -1.01 5.13
CA TYR A 21 8.25 -0.76 4.67
C TYR A 21 8.28 0.23 3.52
N GLU A 22 7.47 -0.01 2.49
CA GLU A 22 7.39 0.88 1.33
C GLU A 22 6.82 2.26 1.68
N LEU A 23 5.83 2.33 2.58
CA LEU A 23 5.32 3.61 3.07
C LEU A 23 6.43 4.44 3.72
N MET A 24 7.24 3.82 4.59
CA MET A 24 8.32 4.51 5.28
C MET A 24 9.36 5.04 4.30
N ARG A 25 9.76 4.22 3.31
CA ARG A 25 10.68 4.60 2.25
C ARG A 25 10.20 5.86 1.52
N LEU A 26 8.96 5.84 1.06
CA LEU A 26 8.39 6.94 0.28
C LEU A 26 8.16 8.20 1.12
N HIS A 27 7.73 8.03 2.37
CA HIS A 27 7.54 9.16 3.27
C HIS A 27 8.87 9.86 3.56
N TRP A 28 9.94 9.10 3.86
CA TRP A 28 11.27 9.67 4.04
C TRP A 28 11.76 10.36 2.76
N LYS A 29 11.67 9.70 1.60
CA LYS A 29 12.09 10.31 0.33
C LYS A 29 11.35 11.61 0.01
N ALA A 30 10.07 11.72 0.37
CA ALA A 30 9.28 12.93 0.14
C ALA A 30 9.72 14.10 1.04
N LEU A 31 10.26 13.80 2.23
CA LEU A 31 10.77 14.79 3.18
C LEU A 31 12.27 15.10 2.99
N GLU A 32 13.01 14.22 2.30
CA GLU A 32 14.43 14.39 2.06
C GLU A 32 14.71 15.50 1.05
N THR A 33 15.41 16.54 1.51
CA THR A 33 15.76 17.72 0.72
C THR A 33 17.08 17.56 -0.03
N GLN A 34 17.97 16.68 0.46
CA GLN A 34 19.27 16.36 -0.13
C GLN A 34 19.09 15.28 -1.20
N ARG A 35 19.04 15.68 -2.48
CA ARG A 35 18.78 14.77 -3.61
C ARG A 35 19.81 13.64 -3.74
N ASP A 36 21.05 13.92 -3.39
CA ASP A 36 22.17 12.98 -3.35
C ASP A 36 22.06 11.95 -2.22
N PHE A 37 21.26 12.22 -1.20
CA PHE A 37 20.96 11.27 -0.13
C PHE A 37 19.81 10.31 -0.47
N GLN A 38 18.92 10.65 -1.40
CA GLN A 38 17.80 9.75 -1.78
C GLN A 38 18.24 8.35 -2.22
N PRO A 39 19.34 8.15 -2.98
CA PRO A 39 19.86 6.81 -3.30
C PRO A 39 20.38 6.02 -2.08
N VAL A 40 20.71 6.69 -0.97
CA VAL A 40 21.05 6.01 0.29
C VAL A 40 19.79 5.46 0.94
N ILE A 41 18.70 6.23 0.92
CA ILE A 41 17.38 5.77 1.37
C ILE A 41 16.95 4.57 0.53
N ASP A 42 17.05 4.64 -0.80
CA ASP A 42 16.72 3.48 -1.66
C ASP A 42 17.54 2.25 -1.27
N ARG A 43 18.87 2.37 -1.09
CA ARG A 43 19.73 1.25 -0.69
C ARG A 43 19.41 0.65 0.68
N LEU A 44 19.14 1.48 1.69
CA LEU A 44 18.70 1.01 3.01
C LEU A 44 17.41 0.19 2.90
N PHE A 45 16.57 0.55 1.93
CA PHE A 45 15.33 -0.13 1.65
C PHE A 45 15.45 -1.22 0.55
N ASP A 46 16.63 -1.45 -0.02
CA ASP A 46 16.90 -2.52 -0.99
C ASP A 46 17.44 -3.77 -0.29
N GLU A 47 18.22 -3.62 0.78
CA GLU A 47 18.76 -4.74 1.57
C GLU A 47 17.68 -5.58 2.26
N THR A 48 16.47 -5.04 2.38
CA THR A 48 15.26 -5.74 2.88
C THR A 48 14.08 -5.63 1.92
N SER A 49 14.32 -5.17 0.68
CA SER A 49 13.31 -5.02 -0.36
C SER A 49 12.69 -6.37 -0.69
N LEU A 50 11.36 -6.41 -0.63
CA LEU A 50 10.61 -7.40 -1.37
C LEU A 50 10.67 -6.98 -2.84
N ASP A 51 11.74 -7.35 -3.56
CA ASP A 51 11.76 -7.18 -5.01
C ASP A 51 10.48 -7.86 -5.54
N PRO A 52 9.54 -7.11 -6.14
CA PRO A 52 8.31 -7.66 -6.72
C PRO A 52 8.59 -8.83 -7.68
N SER A 53 9.70 -8.75 -8.41
CA SER A 53 10.13 -9.75 -9.39
C SER A 53 10.67 -11.03 -8.73
N GLU A 54 11.30 -10.92 -7.55
CA GLU A 54 11.82 -12.07 -6.81
C GLU A 54 10.78 -12.64 -5.82
N THR A 55 9.84 -11.85 -5.33
CA THR A 55 8.93 -12.29 -4.26
C THR A 55 7.56 -12.71 -4.79
N GLY A 56 7.30 -12.51 -6.09
CA GLY A 56 6.01 -12.78 -6.73
C GLY A 56 4.92 -11.76 -6.36
N TRP A 57 5.28 -10.71 -5.63
CA TRP A 57 4.35 -9.63 -5.29
C TRP A 57 4.35 -8.56 -6.38
N LYS A 58 3.23 -7.90 -6.60
CA LYS A 58 3.15 -6.66 -7.39
C LYS A 58 2.67 -5.55 -6.46
N LEU A 59 3.51 -4.54 -6.28
CA LEU A 59 3.23 -3.40 -5.44
C LEU A 59 2.69 -2.25 -6.29
N LYS A 60 1.61 -1.62 -5.83
CA LYS A 60 1.07 -0.41 -6.43
C LYS A 60 0.61 0.54 -5.34
N ILE A 61 1.02 1.80 -5.48
CA ILE A 61 0.59 2.86 -4.58
C ILE A 61 -0.35 3.78 -5.31
N ILE A 62 -1.51 3.99 -4.69
CA ILE A 62 -2.56 4.83 -5.18
C ILE A 62 -2.58 6.06 -4.26
N GLY A 63 -1.89 7.12 -4.68
CA GLY A 63 -1.93 8.41 -4.00
C GLY A 63 -3.33 9.02 -4.14
N ASN A 64 -3.88 9.57 -3.06
CA ASN A 64 -5.28 10.02 -2.88
C ASN A 64 -6.27 9.29 -3.82
N PRO A 65 -6.98 8.25 -3.35
CA PRO A 65 -7.88 7.47 -4.22
C PRO A 65 -9.01 8.30 -4.86
N ALA A 66 -9.33 9.49 -4.33
CA ALA A 66 -10.26 10.43 -4.96
C ALA A 66 -9.67 11.19 -6.18
N SER A 67 -8.39 10.99 -6.48
CA SER A 67 -7.70 11.61 -7.62
C SER A 67 -8.10 10.90 -8.93
N PRO A 68 -8.58 11.62 -9.96
CA PRO A 68 -8.94 11.03 -11.26
C PRO A 68 -7.77 10.33 -11.99
N LYS A 69 -6.53 10.61 -11.58
CA LYS A 69 -5.31 10.01 -12.15
C LYS A 69 -5.01 8.62 -11.55
N ALA A 70 -5.67 8.24 -10.46
CA ALA A 70 -5.56 6.92 -9.84
C ALA A 70 -6.41 5.90 -10.60
N ARG A 71 -5.82 5.15 -11.54
CA ARG A 71 -6.52 4.04 -12.21
C ARG A 71 -6.50 2.79 -11.31
N ALA A 72 -7.46 2.68 -10.40
CA ALA A 72 -7.70 1.44 -9.66
C ALA A 72 -8.30 0.36 -10.59
N THR A 73 -7.89 -0.90 -10.43
CA THR A 73 -8.61 -2.03 -11.02
C THR A 73 -9.99 -2.18 -10.36
N LYS A 74 -10.90 -2.94 -10.96
CA LYS A 74 -12.22 -3.21 -10.34
C LYS A 74 -12.09 -3.80 -8.92
N LEU A 75 -11.16 -4.72 -8.71
CA LEU A 75 -10.93 -5.33 -7.40
C LEU A 75 -10.34 -4.34 -6.38
N GLU A 76 -9.47 -3.44 -6.84
CA GLU A 76 -8.94 -2.35 -5.99
C GLU A 76 -10.03 -1.35 -5.61
N ALA A 77 -10.93 -1.01 -6.54
CA ALA A 77 -12.07 -0.13 -6.28
C ALA A 77 -13.01 -0.73 -5.21
N GLU A 78 -13.38 -2.01 -5.34
CA GLU A 78 -14.18 -2.73 -4.33
C GLU A 78 -13.50 -2.77 -2.94
N ALA A 79 -12.17 -2.82 -2.91
CA ALA A 79 -11.42 -2.76 -1.65
C ALA A 79 -11.41 -1.34 -1.07
N ILE A 80 -11.23 -0.32 -1.92
CA ILE A 80 -11.25 1.09 -1.52
C ILE A 80 -12.62 1.47 -0.91
N GLU A 81 -13.74 1.03 -1.50
CA GLU A 81 -15.08 1.27 -0.93
C GLU A 81 -15.21 0.72 0.49
N GLN A 82 -14.63 -0.46 0.76
CA GLN A 82 -14.63 -1.04 2.12
C GLN A 82 -13.72 -0.28 3.09
N LEU A 83 -12.61 0.28 2.59
CA LEU A 83 -11.73 1.14 3.39
C LEU A 83 -12.43 2.46 3.70
N GLU A 84 -13.15 3.05 2.76
CA GLU A 84 -13.98 4.24 2.98
C GLU A 84 -15.10 3.97 3.98
N ALA A 85 -15.67 2.75 3.99
CA ALA A 85 -16.64 2.29 4.99
C ALA A 85 -16.03 2.03 6.39
N GLY A 86 -14.73 2.28 6.58
CA GLY A 86 -14.08 2.28 7.90
C GLY A 86 -13.12 1.11 8.17
N LYS A 87 -12.87 0.22 7.20
CA LYS A 87 -11.79 -0.77 7.34
C LYS A 87 -10.42 -0.11 7.19
N ASP A 88 -9.40 -0.67 7.83
CA ASP A 88 -8.01 -0.22 7.65
C ASP A 88 -7.27 -1.03 6.59
N GLU A 89 -7.70 -2.28 6.37
CA GLU A 89 -7.14 -3.18 5.37
C GLU A 89 -8.18 -4.18 4.86
N VAL A 90 -7.96 -4.65 3.63
CA VAL A 90 -8.75 -5.66 2.95
C VAL A 90 -7.79 -6.75 2.46
N TRP A 91 -8.12 -8.00 2.74
CA TRP A 91 -7.46 -9.18 2.17
C TRP A 91 -8.47 -9.96 1.35
N LYS A 92 -8.11 -10.28 0.11
CA LYS A 92 -8.95 -11.03 -0.82
C LYS A 92 -8.13 -12.15 -1.46
N PRO A 93 -8.33 -13.42 -1.07
CA PRO A 93 -7.82 -14.55 -1.84
C PRO A 93 -8.38 -14.48 -3.27
N MET A 94 -7.53 -14.74 -4.25
CA MET A 94 -7.90 -14.81 -5.65
C MET A 94 -7.72 -16.23 -6.17
N GLY A 95 -8.30 -16.53 -7.33
CA GLY A 95 -8.13 -17.84 -7.95
C GLY A 95 -6.65 -18.15 -8.24
N ARG A 96 -6.31 -19.44 -8.33
CA ARG A 96 -4.97 -19.93 -8.70
C ARG A 96 -3.85 -19.57 -7.70
N GLY A 97 -4.18 -19.38 -6.43
CA GLY A 97 -3.20 -19.13 -5.37
C GLY A 97 -2.68 -17.69 -5.33
N SER A 98 -3.28 -16.78 -6.11
CA SER A 98 -3.03 -15.36 -5.99
C SER A 98 -3.80 -14.74 -4.83
N SER A 99 -3.37 -13.57 -4.37
CA SER A 99 -4.11 -12.80 -3.37
C SER A 99 -3.94 -11.30 -3.58
N LEU A 100 -4.90 -10.53 -3.09
CA LEU A 100 -4.86 -9.07 -3.09
C LEU A 100 -4.94 -8.57 -1.65
N TYR A 101 -3.96 -7.77 -1.25
CA TYR A 101 -3.96 -6.99 -0.03
C TYR A 101 -4.07 -5.51 -0.37
N VAL A 102 -5.00 -4.80 0.27
CA VAL A 102 -5.16 -3.37 0.12
C VAL A 102 -5.23 -2.72 1.49
N ARG A 103 -4.44 -1.68 1.74
CA ARG A 103 -4.39 -0.97 3.03
C ARG A 103 -4.56 0.52 2.85
N ALA A 104 -5.41 1.13 3.67
CA ALA A 104 -5.55 2.58 3.74
C ALA A 104 -4.42 3.19 4.58
N PHE A 105 -3.91 4.32 4.12
CA PHE A 105 -3.13 5.24 4.92
C PHE A 105 -4.05 6.36 5.39
N ARG A 106 -4.34 6.34 6.69
CA ARG A 106 -5.18 7.35 7.33
C ARG A 106 -4.31 8.46 7.90
N ALA A 107 -4.71 9.70 7.64
CA ALA A 107 -4.01 10.85 8.17
C ALA A 107 -4.03 10.83 9.71
N THR A 108 -2.86 11.07 10.30
CA THR A 108 -2.73 11.52 11.69
C THR A 108 -2.53 13.04 11.70
N GLU A 109 -2.48 13.66 12.88
CA GLU A 109 -2.25 15.11 13.00
C GLU A 109 -0.95 15.55 12.31
N SER A 110 0.12 14.76 12.40
CA SER A 110 1.39 15.07 11.75
C SER A 110 1.33 14.97 10.22
N CYS A 111 0.43 14.13 9.68
CA CYS A 111 0.28 13.96 8.23
C CYS A 111 -0.29 15.21 7.56
N ILE A 112 -1.09 16.02 8.25
CA ILE A 112 -1.81 17.17 7.68
C ILE A 112 -0.84 18.25 7.19
N VAL A 113 0.33 18.37 7.82
CA VAL A 113 1.36 19.34 7.43
C VAL A 113 1.85 19.09 6.01
N CYS A 114 2.11 17.83 5.65
CA CYS A 114 2.62 17.45 4.33
C CYS A 114 1.50 17.06 3.35
N HIS A 115 0.31 16.77 3.85
CA HIS A 115 -0.89 16.42 3.09
C HIS A 115 -2.07 17.31 3.52
N PRO A 116 -2.06 18.63 3.26
CA PRO A 116 -3.09 19.54 3.75
C PRO A 116 -4.45 19.38 3.05
N GLY A 117 -4.53 18.59 1.98
CA GLY A 117 -5.70 18.49 1.11
C GLY A 117 -5.73 19.62 0.07
N THR A 118 -6.90 19.92 -0.48
CA THR A 118 -7.12 21.05 -1.40
C THR A 118 -7.87 22.17 -0.68
N GLU A 119 -7.93 23.36 -1.29
CA GLU A 119 -8.76 24.45 -0.75
C GLU A 119 -10.24 24.05 -0.60
N ALA A 120 -10.76 23.24 -1.52
CA ALA A 120 -12.13 22.74 -1.48
C ALA A 120 -12.36 21.65 -0.43
N LYS A 121 -11.31 20.92 -0.04
CA LYS A 121 -11.40 19.86 0.99
C LYS A 121 -10.05 19.70 1.69
N ARG A 122 -9.95 20.26 2.90
CA ARG A 122 -8.79 20.06 3.78
C ARG A 122 -8.79 18.64 4.34
N THR A 123 -7.60 18.05 4.39
CA THR A 123 -7.39 16.75 5.03
C THR A 123 -7.62 16.85 6.53
N GLN A 124 -8.42 15.93 7.06
CA GLN A 124 -8.70 15.77 8.48
C GLN A 124 -8.04 14.50 9.02
N PRO A 125 -7.81 14.40 10.34
CA PRO A 125 -7.44 13.13 10.95
C PRO A 125 -8.42 12.03 10.56
N LYS A 126 -7.92 10.83 10.27
CA LYS A 126 -8.64 9.63 9.79
C LYS A 126 -9.03 9.63 8.30
N ASP A 127 -8.88 10.74 7.58
CA ASP A 127 -9.06 10.75 6.13
C ASP A 127 -8.07 9.81 5.46
N ILE A 128 -8.51 9.13 4.40
CA ILE A 128 -7.63 8.30 3.56
C ILE A 128 -6.80 9.23 2.67
N ILE A 129 -5.49 9.31 2.92
CA ILE A 129 -4.55 10.12 2.16
C ILE A 129 -3.79 9.33 1.08
N GLY A 130 -3.88 8.01 1.16
CA GLY A 130 -3.33 7.10 0.16
C GLY A 130 -3.74 5.67 0.44
N VAL A 131 -3.51 4.81 -0.55
CA VAL A 131 -3.75 3.38 -0.45
C VAL A 131 -2.56 2.64 -1.06
N ILE A 132 -2.16 1.54 -0.43
CA ILE A 132 -1.21 0.59 -1.01
C ILE A 132 -1.93 -0.71 -1.36
N SER A 133 -1.65 -1.22 -2.55
CA SER A 133 -2.18 -2.44 -3.14
C SER A 133 -1.00 -3.39 -3.38
N LEU A 134 -1.13 -4.61 -2.91
CA LEU A 134 -0.13 -5.67 -3.02
C LEU A 134 -0.83 -6.91 -3.56
N GLU A 135 -0.47 -7.33 -4.76
CA GLU A 135 -0.97 -8.56 -5.38
C GLU A 135 0.10 -9.64 -5.28
N SER A 136 -0.17 -10.74 -4.57
CA SER A 136 0.67 -11.94 -4.66
C SER A 136 0.26 -12.74 -5.90
N VAL A 137 1.24 -13.03 -6.76
CA VAL A 137 1.10 -13.92 -7.91
C VAL A 137 2.04 -15.10 -7.69
N PRO A 138 1.53 -16.33 -7.60
CA PRO A 138 2.41 -17.49 -7.45
C PRO A 138 3.38 -17.55 -8.63
N ARG A 139 4.66 -17.81 -8.34
CA ARG A 139 5.66 -18.07 -9.36
C ARG A 139 5.16 -19.23 -10.22
N ARG A 140 5.20 -19.09 -11.55
CA ARG A 140 5.05 -20.24 -12.43
C ARG A 140 6.27 -21.13 -12.17
N GLU A 141 6.05 -22.32 -11.62
CA GLU A 141 7.07 -23.37 -11.66
C GLU A 141 7.34 -23.65 -13.14
N GLY A 142 8.59 -23.42 -13.55
CA GLY A 142 9.09 -23.70 -14.90
C GLY A 142 9.73 -25.07 -14.96
#